data_AF-A0A7C5RFJ9-F1
#
_entry.id   AF-A0A7C5RFJ9-F1
#
_cell.length_a   1.000
_cell.length_b   1.000
_cell.length_c   1.000
_cell.angle_alpha   90.00
_cell.angle_beta   90.00
_cell.angle_gamma   90.00
#
_symmetry.space_group_name_H-M   'P 1'
#
loop_
_entity.id
_entity.type
_entity.pdbx_description
1 polymer ?
#
loop_
_entity_poly.entity_id
_entity_poly.type
_entity_poly.pdbx_seq_one_letter_code
_entity_poly.pdbx_strand_id
1 'polypeptide(L)'
;MKGIRIRQKPEVALRVMEVLERDPFLGKALVLGHKVLMDREYARFEELVRSGRVGEAGAFALAVARSPYAYKFPNREAPRGGWKELAPVIEALMGTGDLKAVEGAIRLKTEGDEAEAAFLLELLAAGGDLRGAVLALAGHLPQDRRHRASEVQPPFPPYLKAGKEVEKEAVNG
;
A
#
# COMPACT_ATOMS: atom_id res chain seq x y z
N MET A 1 13.57 4.61 -10.80
CA MET A 1 12.16 4.18 -10.62
C MET A 1 11.26 5.39 -10.66
N LYS A 2 10.12 5.34 -11.35
CA LYS A 2 9.08 6.38 -11.21
C LYS A 2 8.44 6.27 -9.82
N GLY A 3 8.41 7.38 -9.07
CA GLY A 3 7.82 7.46 -7.73
C GLY A 3 6.30 7.31 -7.74
N ILE A 4 5.69 7.30 -6.55
CA ILE A 4 4.22 7.27 -6.40
C ILE A 4 3.62 8.56 -6.97
N ARG A 5 2.61 8.43 -7.83
CA ARG A 5 1.85 9.57 -8.36
C ARG A 5 0.65 9.85 -7.46
N ILE A 6 0.61 11.08 -6.93
CA ILE A 6 -0.52 11.64 -6.15
C ILE A 6 -1.49 12.32 -7.11
N ARG A 7 -2.79 12.10 -6.96
CA ARG A 7 -3.82 12.52 -7.92
C ARG A 7 -4.58 13.79 -7.53
N GLN A 8 -4.42 14.25 -6.29
CA GLN A 8 -5.02 15.48 -5.75
C GLN A 8 -6.56 15.49 -5.82
N LYS A 9 -7.20 14.39 -5.40
CA LYS A 9 -8.67 14.27 -5.31
C LYS A 9 -9.11 14.11 -3.84
N PRO A 10 -8.98 15.17 -3.02
CA PRO A 10 -9.14 15.07 -1.57
C PRO A 10 -10.53 14.61 -1.16
N GLU A 11 -11.59 15.00 -1.88
CA GLU A 11 -12.98 14.64 -1.52
C GLU A 11 -13.23 13.14 -1.66
N VAL A 12 -12.60 12.50 -2.66
CA VAL A 12 -12.70 11.06 -2.87
C VAL A 12 -11.90 10.33 -1.80
N ALA A 13 -10.68 10.77 -1.50
CA ALA A 13 -9.86 10.18 -0.46
C ALA A 13 -10.58 10.22 0.91
N LEU A 14 -11.18 11.36 1.27
CA LEU A 14 -11.95 11.51 2.51
C LEU A 14 -13.17 10.58 2.54
N ARG A 15 -13.91 10.46 1.43
CA ARG A 15 -15.06 9.55 1.34
C ARG A 15 -14.66 8.08 1.44
N VAL A 16 -13.54 7.70 0.82
CA VAL A 16 -12.98 6.35 0.94
C VAL A 16 -12.57 6.07 2.39
N MET A 17 -12.00 7.05 3.09
CA MET A 17 -11.66 6.94 4.50
C MET A 17 -12.89 6.67 5.38
N GLU A 18 -13.97 7.44 5.21
CA GLU A 18 -15.23 7.20 5.94
C GLU A 18 -15.80 5.79 5.75
N VAL A 19 -15.63 5.21 4.55
CA VAL A 19 -16.05 3.84 4.26
C VAL A 19 -15.10 2.85 4.92
N LEU A 20 -13.79 3.08 4.83
CA LEU A 20 -12.76 2.21 5.38
C LEU A 20 -12.88 2.02 6.90
N GLU A 21 -13.31 3.05 7.63
CA GLU A 21 -13.58 2.96 9.08
C GLU A 21 -14.76 2.05 9.42
N ARG A 22 -15.78 2.01 8.56
CA ARG A 22 -17.04 1.29 8.79
C ARG A 22 -17.01 -0.13 8.25
N ASP A 23 -16.46 -0.28 7.06
CA ASP A 23 -16.33 -1.54 6.32
C ASP A 23 -14.93 -1.59 5.68
N PRO A 24 -13.97 -2.23 6.37
CA PRO A 24 -12.61 -2.30 5.88
C PRO A 24 -12.44 -3.08 4.57
N PHE A 25 -13.31 -4.06 4.30
CA PHE A 25 -13.27 -4.82 3.05
C PHE A 25 -13.66 -3.91 1.88
N LEU A 26 -14.80 -3.22 2.02
CA LEU A 26 -15.25 -2.28 1.00
C LEU A 26 -14.27 -1.10 0.86
N GLY A 27 -13.75 -0.58 1.97
CA GLY A 27 -12.74 0.47 1.97
C GLY A 27 -11.48 0.06 1.20
N LYS A 28 -10.96 -1.17 1.41
CA LYS A 28 -9.83 -1.70 0.64
C LYS A 28 -10.14 -1.81 -0.85
N ALA A 29 -11.33 -2.28 -1.22
CA ALA A 29 -11.75 -2.32 -2.61
C ALA A 29 -11.76 -0.92 -3.25
N LEU A 30 -12.21 0.09 -2.50
CA LEU A 30 -12.20 1.48 -2.95
C LEU A 30 -10.79 2.08 -3.02
N VAL A 31 -9.88 1.77 -2.09
CA VAL A 31 -8.46 2.18 -2.15
C VAL A 31 -7.80 1.64 -3.42
N LEU A 32 -8.05 0.37 -3.76
CA LEU A 32 -7.57 -0.23 -5.00
C LEU A 32 -8.17 0.48 -6.23
N GLY A 33 -9.49 0.73 -6.21
CA GLY A 33 -10.19 1.48 -7.25
C GLY A 33 -9.64 2.89 -7.45
N HIS A 34 -9.33 3.57 -6.35
CA HIS A 34 -8.78 4.92 -6.33
C HIS A 34 -7.46 5.02 -7.12
N LYS A 35 -6.62 3.99 -7.04
CA LYS A 35 -5.39 3.90 -7.86
C LYS A 35 -5.69 3.53 -9.31
N VAL A 36 -6.38 2.41 -9.53
CA VAL A 36 -6.48 1.75 -10.85
C VAL A 36 -7.44 2.49 -11.79
N LEU A 37 -8.53 3.04 -11.26
CA LEU A 37 -9.61 3.65 -12.03
C LEU A 37 -9.43 5.15 -12.24
N MET A 38 -8.58 5.82 -11.47
CA MET A 38 -8.40 7.26 -11.65
C MET A 38 -7.28 7.64 -12.62
N ASP A 39 -6.32 6.74 -12.87
CA ASP A 39 -5.24 6.98 -13.85
C ASP A 39 -5.74 7.07 -15.32
N ARG A 40 -7.02 6.77 -15.56
CA ARG A 40 -7.67 6.76 -16.88
C ARG A 40 -8.96 7.61 -16.94
N GLU A 41 -9.18 8.49 -15.97
CA GLU A 41 -10.40 9.33 -15.91
C GLU A 41 -11.70 8.51 -15.97
N TYR A 42 -11.79 7.41 -15.21
CA TYR A 42 -13.08 6.73 -15.08
C TYR A 42 -14.01 7.57 -14.20
N ALA A 43 -14.60 8.61 -14.80
CA ALA A 43 -15.56 9.53 -14.18
C ALA A 43 -16.67 8.78 -13.44
N ARG A 44 -17.05 7.60 -13.92
CA ARG A 44 -18.03 6.71 -13.28
C ARG A 44 -17.64 6.29 -11.87
N PHE A 45 -16.36 5.97 -11.61
CA PHE A 45 -15.94 5.60 -10.25
C PHE A 45 -16.02 6.80 -9.30
N GLU A 46 -15.49 7.94 -9.73
CA GLU A 46 -15.54 9.20 -8.98
C GLU A 46 -17.00 9.60 -8.68
N GLU A 47 -17.89 9.50 -9.66
CA GLU A 47 -19.33 9.74 -9.52
C GLU A 47 -19.99 8.79 -8.52
N LEU A 48 -19.72 7.48 -8.60
CA LEU A 48 -20.28 6.49 -7.67
C LEU A 48 -19.81 6.75 -6.23
N VAL A 49 -18.53 7.08 -6.03
CA VAL A 49 -18.02 7.41 -4.68
C VAL A 49 -18.65 8.70 -4.16
N ARG A 50 -18.69 9.76 -4.97
CA ARG A 50 -19.26 11.07 -4.58
C ARG A 50 -20.77 11.00 -4.32
N SER A 51 -21.50 10.22 -5.09
CA SER A 51 -22.94 10.00 -4.90
C SER A 51 -23.26 9.06 -3.72
N GLY A 52 -22.24 8.54 -3.03
CA GLY A 52 -22.41 7.64 -1.89
C GLY A 52 -22.78 6.20 -2.27
N ARG A 53 -22.75 5.85 -3.56
CA ARG A 53 -22.98 4.49 -4.08
C ARG A 53 -21.72 3.62 -3.92
N VAL A 54 -21.23 3.55 -2.68
CA VAL A 54 -19.92 2.99 -2.34
C VAL A 54 -19.81 1.49 -2.61
N GLY A 55 -20.90 0.73 -2.42
CA GLY A 55 -20.93 -0.71 -2.75
C GLY A 55 -20.74 -0.97 -4.25
N GLU A 56 -21.39 -0.17 -5.09
CA GLU A 56 -21.23 -0.25 -6.54
C GLU A 56 -19.85 0.20 -7.00
N ALA A 57 -19.32 1.27 -6.39
CA ALA A 57 -17.95 1.70 -6.63
C ALA A 57 -16.93 0.61 -6.27
N GLY A 58 -17.12 -0.08 -5.14
CA GLY A 58 -16.27 -1.19 -4.70
C GLY A 58 -16.36 -2.41 -5.63
N ALA A 59 -17.58 -2.80 -6.03
CA ALA A 59 -17.78 -3.88 -7.00
C ALA A 59 -17.14 -3.55 -8.35
N PHE A 60 -17.31 -2.31 -8.82
CA PHE A 60 -16.69 -1.82 -10.05
C PHE A 60 -15.16 -1.84 -9.95
N ALA A 61 -14.59 -1.39 -8.82
CA ALA A 61 -13.15 -1.43 -8.56
C ALA A 61 -12.58 -2.85 -8.64
N LEU A 62 -13.21 -3.83 -7.97
CA LEU A 62 -12.76 -5.21 -7.97
C LEU A 62 -12.87 -5.86 -9.36
N ALA A 63 -13.96 -5.61 -10.07
CA ALA A 63 -14.18 -6.15 -11.41
C ALA A 63 -13.10 -5.66 -12.39
N VAL A 64 -12.77 -4.36 -12.35
CA VAL A 64 -11.76 -3.79 -13.24
C VAL A 64 -10.35 -4.16 -12.81
N ALA A 65 -10.06 -4.23 -11.51
CA ALA A 65 -8.75 -4.63 -11.00
C ALA A 65 -8.34 -6.05 -11.45
N ARG A 66 -9.31 -6.92 -11.71
CA ARG A 66 -9.09 -8.29 -12.23
C ARG A 66 -9.19 -8.40 -13.75
N SER A 67 -9.43 -7.29 -14.45
CA SER A 67 -9.58 -7.30 -15.91
C SER A 67 -8.21 -7.32 -16.60
N PRO A 68 -8.14 -7.84 -17.86
CA PRO A 68 -6.92 -7.79 -18.67
C PRO A 68 -6.33 -6.39 -18.84
N TYR A 69 -7.18 -5.38 -18.70
CA TYR A 69 -6.82 -3.98 -18.80
C TYR A 69 -5.97 -3.51 -17.61
N ALA A 70 -6.23 -3.99 -16.41
CA ALA A 70 -5.44 -3.64 -15.21
C ALA A 70 -3.99 -4.12 -15.31
N TYR A 71 -3.69 -5.17 -16.09
CA TYR A 71 -2.30 -5.61 -16.33
C TYR A 71 -1.43 -4.59 -17.04
N LYS A 72 -2.03 -3.61 -17.74
CA LYS A 72 -1.27 -2.49 -18.34
C LYS A 72 -0.80 -1.48 -17.29
N PHE A 73 -1.38 -1.50 -16.09
CA PHE A 73 -1.10 -0.58 -14.99
C PHE A 73 -1.08 -1.35 -13.65
N PRO A 74 -0.14 -2.31 -13.48
CA PRO A 74 -0.16 -3.21 -12.34
C PRO A 74 -0.08 -2.44 -11.02
N ASN A 75 -0.78 -2.94 -10.00
CA ASN A 75 -0.57 -2.46 -8.64
C ASN A 75 0.74 -3.05 -8.14
N ARG A 76 1.73 -2.19 -7.88
CA ARG A 76 3.06 -2.66 -7.50
C ARG A 76 3.08 -3.03 -6.01
N GLU A 77 3.77 -4.11 -5.69
CA GLU A 77 4.19 -4.38 -4.32
C GLU A 77 5.27 -3.38 -3.88
N ALA A 78 5.44 -3.26 -2.56
CA ALA A 78 6.50 -2.43 -2.00
C ALA A 78 7.89 -2.80 -2.57
N PRO A 79 8.69 -1.80 -3.00
CA PRO A 79 10.03 -2.07 -3.48
C PRO A 79 10.96 -2.54 -2.36
N ARG A 80 12.12 -3.08 -2.71
CA ARG A 80 13.15 -3.44 -1.73
C ARG A 80 13.58 -2.19 -0.93
N GLY A 81 13.27 -2.17 0.36
CA GLY A 81 13.46 -1.01 1.25
C GLY A 81 12.20 -0.18 1.52
N GLY A 82 11.07 -0.53 0.91
CA GLY A 82 9.76 0.09 1.08
C GLY A 82 9.57 1.42 0.36
N TRP A 83 8.34 1.94 0.43
CA TRP A 83 7.93 3.23 -0.13
C TRP A 83 8.60 4.38 0.61
N LYS A 84 9.62 4.99 0.01
CA LYS A 84 10.30 6.15 0.60
C LYS A 84 9.36 7.35 0.74
N GLU A 85 8.40 7.43 -0.18
CA GLU A 85 7.37 8.46 -0.23
C GLU A 85 6.47 8.46 1.00
N LEU A 86 6.36 7.35 1.75
CA LEU A 86 5.58 7.30 3.00
C LEU A 86 6.29 7.91 4.22
N ALA A 87 7.49 8.46 4.08
CA ALA A 87 8.18 9.15 5.18
C ALA A 87 7.33 10.30 5.81
N PRO A 88 6.68 11.20 5.06
CA PRO A 88 5.86 12.27 5.63
C PRO A 88 4.63 11.74 6.37
N VAL A 89 4.09 10.58 5.98
CA VAL A 89 2.99 9.92 6.69
C VAL A 89 3.46 9.43 8.06
N ILE A 90 4.65 8.85 8.13
CA ILE A 90 5.27 8.40 9.39
C ILE A 90 5.56 9.60 10.29
N GLU A 91 6.17 10.67 9.75
CA GLU A 91 6.48 11.89 10.49
C GLU A 91 5.22 12.56 11.06
N ALA A 92 4.16 12.66 10.26
CA ALA A 92 2.87 13.20 10.72
C ALA A 92 2.29 12.38 11.88
N LEU A 93 2.39 11.05 11.82
CA LEU A 93 1.90 10.16 12.89
C LEU A 93 2.80 10.19 14.13
N MET A 94 4.12 10.34 13.98
CA MET A 94 5.02 10.51 15.12
C MET A 94 4.65 11.72 15.97
N GLY A 95 4.21 12.82 15.34
CA GLY A 95 3.71 14.02 16.03
C GLY A 95 2.48 13.78 16.91
N THR A 96 1.74 12.68 16.69
CA THR A 96 0.55 12.33 17.49
C THR A 96 0.87 11.54 18.76
N GLY A 97 2.06 10.92 18.84
CA GLY A 97 2.43 10.00 19.93
C GLY A 97 1.74 8.62 19.88
N ASP A 98 0.91 8.32 18.88
CA ASP A 98 0.27 7.01 18.75
C ASP A 98 1.25 5.97 18.15
N LEU A 99 1.90 5.20 19.03
CA LEU A 99 2.86 4.17 18.64
C LEU A 99 2.27 3.11 17.71
N LYS A 100 0.99 2.74 17.87
CA LYS A 100 0.36 1.72 17.01
C LYS A 100 0.16 2.23 15.59
N ALA A 101 -0.19 3.51 15.45
CA ALA A 101 -0.32 4.15 14.15
C ALA A 101 1.05 4.27 13.46
N VAL A 102 2.09 4.68 14.21
CA VAL A 102 3.46 4.74 13.68
C VAL A 102 3.95 3.36 13.22
N GLU A 103 3.76 2.32 14.03
CA GLU A 103 4.09 0.94 13.65
C GLU A 103 3.33 0.50 12.40
N GLY A 104 2.02 0.78 12.35
CA GLY A 104 1.19 0.48 11.18
C GLY A 104 1.70 1.15 9.90
N ALA A 105 2.12 2.42 9.98
CA ALA A 105 2.65 3.17 8.84
C ALA A 105 4.00 2.61 8.37
N ILE A 106 4.88 2.21 9.30
CA ILE A 106 6.14 1.54 8.97
C ILE A 106 5.87 0.21 8.27
N ARG A 107 4.89 -0.57 8.74
CA ARG A 107 4.50 -1.82 8.10
C ARG A 107 3.95 -1.59 6.69
N LEU A 108 3.05 -0.63 6.51
CA LEU A 108 2.52 -0.26 5.20
C LEU A 108 3.60 0.27 4.27
N LYS A 109 4.63 0.96 4.79
CA LYS A 109 5.81 1.34 4.01
C LYS A 109 6.54 0.14 3.41
N THR A 110 6.61 -0.98 4.12
CA THR A 110 7.39 -2.15 3.70
C THR A 110 6.58 -3.26 3.03
N GLU A 111 5.28 -3.31 3.31
CA GLU A 111 4.40 -4.42 2.93
C GLU A 111 3.18 -3.95 2.13
N GLY A 112 2.83 -2.67 2.25
CA GLY A 112 1.68 -2.12 1.57
C GLY A 112 1.91 -2.03 0.07
N ASP A 113 0.83 -2.11 -0.68
CA ASP A 113 0.88 -1.95 -2.13
C ASP A 113 0.89 -0.47 -2.54
N GLU A 114 1.11 -0.22 -3.83
CA GLU A 114 1.15 1.14 -4.38
C GLU A 114 -0.16 1.90 -4.20
N ALA A 115 -1.32 1.23 -4.22
CA ALA A 115 -2.62 1.85 -4.05
C ALA A 115 -2.81 2.36 -2.61
N GLU A 116 -2.42 1.54 -1.63
CA GLU A 116 -2.42 1.92 -0.21
C GLU A 116 -1.47 3.08 0.05
N ALA A 117 -0.26 3.01 -0.49
CA ALA A 117 0.72 4.08 -0.30
C ALA A 117 0.27 5.40 -0.95
N ALA A 118 -0.29 5.34 -2.16
CA ALA A 118 -0.85 6.53 -2.82
C ALA A 118 -2.04 7.11 -2.07
N PHE A 119 -2.95 6.26 -1.57
CA PHE A 119 -4.10 6.70 -0.79
C PHE A 119 -3.69 7.43 0.49
N LEU A 120 -2.71 6.90 1.24
CA LEU A 120 -2.22 7.56 2.46
C LEU A 120 -1.60 8.93 2.19
N LEU A 121 -0.87 9.08 1.08
CA LEU A 121 -0.29 10.37 0.68
C LEU A 121 -1.37 11.37 0.27
N GLU A 122 -2.40 10.92 -0.43
CA GLU A 122 -3.54 11.76 -0.77
C GLU A 122 -4.36 12.15 0.46
N LEU A 123 -4.55 11.23 1.40
CA LEU A 123 -5.26 11.50 2.65
C LEU A 123 -4.48 12.49 3.53
N LEU A 124 -3.16 12.35 3.61
CA LEU A 124 -2.29 13.32 4.28
C LEU A 124 -2.44 14.71 3.65
N ALA A 125 -2.40 14.80 2.31
CA ALA A 125 -2.58 16.07 1.61
C ALA A 125 -3.99 16.66 1.80
N ALA A 126 -5.00 15.81 1.97
CA ALA A 126 -6.39 16.21 2.22
C ALA A 126 -6.67 16.60 3.68
N GLY A 127 -5.72 16.40 4.61
CA GLY A 127 -5.93 16.63 6.04
C GLY A 127 -6.94 15.66 6.67
N GLY A 128 -7.09 14.45 6.10
CA GLY A 128 -7.99 13.43 6.63
C GLY A 128 -7.41 12.66 7.82
N ASP A 129 -8.22 11.76 8.41
CA ASP A 129 -7.76 10.92 9.52
C ASP A 129 -6.73 9.87 9.07
N LEU A 130 -5.47 10.28 9.09
CA LEU A 130 -4.35 9.43 8.73
C LEU A 130 -4.16 8.27 9.72
N ARG A 131 -4.48 8.50 11.01
CA ARG A 131 -4.34 7.50 12.06
C ARG A 131 -5.33 6.36 11.84
N GLY A 132 -6.62 6.69 11.67
CA GLY A 132 -7.67 5.71 11.39
C GLY A 132 -7.37 4.91 10.13
N ALA A 133 -6.96 5.58 9.05
CA ALA A 133 -6.61 4.94 7.79
C ALA A 133 -5.49 3.92 7.96
N VAL A 134 -4.39 4.32 8.61
CA VAL A 134 -3.23 3.43 8.82
C VAL A 134 -3.61 2.23 9.67
N LEU A 135 -4.34 2.42 10.76
CA LEU A 135 -4.76 1.31 11.63
C LEU A 135 -5.66 0.33 10.89
N ALA A 136 -6.61 0.82 10.11
CA ALA A 136 -7.48 -0.02 9.29
C ALA A 136 -6.67 -0.78 8.23
N LEU A 137 -5.85 -0.09 7.43
CA LEU A 137 -5.09 -0.71 6.35
C LEU A 137 -4.06 -1.74 6.87
N ALA A 138 -3.33 -1.41 7.94
CA ALA A 138 -2.32 -2.29 8.53
C ALA A 138 -2.94 -3.52 9.22
N GLY A 139 -4.19 -3.42 9.69
CA GLY A 139 -4.95 -4.54 10.24
C GLY A 139 -5.23 -5.65 9.21
N HIS A 140 -5.21 -5.32 7.92
CA HIS A 140 -5.48 -6.24 6.81
C HIS A 140 -4.24 -6.64 6.01
N LEU A 141 -3.04 -6.16 6.39
CA LEU A 141 -1.81 -6.72 5.85
C LEU A 141 -1.78 -8.23 6.16
N PRO A 142 -1.29 -9.08 5.22
CA PRO A 142 -1.29 -10.53 5.40
C PRO A 142 -0.78 -10.91 6.80
N GLN A 143 -1.59 -11.64 7.57
CA GLN A 143 -1.22 -12.04 8.93
C GLN A 143 0.06 -12.89 8.97
N ASP A 144 0.49 -13.46 7.83
CA ASP A 144 1.70 -14.28 7.63
C ASP A 144 3.04 -13.59 7.95
N ARG A 145 3.04 -12.33 8.39
CA ARG A 145 4.22 -11.65 8.95
C ARG A 145 4.07 -11.10 10.36
N ARG A 146 2.90 -11.21 11.01
CA ARG A 146 2.81 -10.97 12.47
C ARG A 146 3.69 -11.94 13.27
N HIS A 147 4.09 -13.07 12.68
CA HIS A 147 4.91 -14.10 13.30
C HIS A 147 6.36 -14.21 12.77
N ARG A 148 6.82 -13.37 11.83
CA ARG A 148 8.21 -13.42 11.30
C ARG A 148 9.23 -12.64 12.15
N ALA A 149 8.95 -12.44 13.43
CA ALA A 149 9.88 -11.84 14.39
C ALA A 149 11.08 -12.77 14.73
N SER A 150 11.08 -14.02 14.28
CA SER A 150 12.11 -15.03 14.60
C SER A 150 12.96 -15.50 13.41
N GLU A 151 12.73 -15.02 12.19
CA GLU A 151 13.60 -15.35 11.06
C GLU A 151 14.77 -14.37 11.00
N VAL A 152 15.94 -14.83 11.46
CA VAL A 152 17.21 -14.15 11.18
C VAL A 152 17.43 -14.20 9.67
N GLN A 153 17.17 -13.09 8.98
CA GLN A 153 17.68 -12.94 7.62
C GLN A 153 19.21 -12.81 7.72
N PRO A 154 19.99 -13.74 7.15
CA PRO A 154 21.44 -13.56 7.09
C PRO A 154 21.74 -12.27 6.30
N PRO A 155 22.79 -11.52 6.68
CA PRO A 155 23.10 -10.22 6.07
C PRO A 155 23.44 -10.28 4.57
N PHE A 156 23.56 -11.48 3.99
CA PHE A 156 23.83 -11.66 2.56
C PHE A 156 22.99 -12.81 1.98
N PRO A 157 22.51 -12.66 0.73
CA PRO A 157 21.81 -13.74 0.04
C PRO A 157 22.72 -14.98 -0.16
N PRO A 158 22.17 -16.21 -0.08
CA PRO A 158 22.94 -17.46 -0.12
C PRO A 158 23.77 -17.66 -1.41
N TYR A 159 23.44 -16.95 -2.50
CA TYR A 159 24.16 -17.05 -3.77
C TYR A 159 25.56 -16.39 -3.76
N LEU A 160 25.96 -15.68 -2.69
CA LEU A 160 27.33 -15.18 -2.54
C LEU A 160 28.30 -16.17 -1.88
N LYS A 161 27.81 -17.28 -1.29
CA LYS A 161 28.68 -18.34 -0.75
C LYS A 161 29.07 -19.39 -1.80
N ALA A 162 28.21 -19.63 -2.79
CA ALA A 162 28.49 -20.61 -3.84
C ALA A 162 29.75 -20.26 -4.64
N GLY A 163 30.06 -18.98 -4.86
CA GLY A 163 31.25 -18.58 -5.62
C GLY A 163 32.60 -18.76 -4.90
N LYS A 164 32.62 -18.90 -3.57
CA LYS A 164 33.87 -19.02 -2.79
C LYS A 164 34.25 -20.46 -2.41
N GLU A 165 33.32 -21.40 -2.54
CA GLU A 165 33.64 -22.82 -2.32
C GLU A 165 34.23 -23.47 -3.59
N VAL A 166 33.81 -23.06 -4.79
CA VAL A 166 34.37 -23.59 -6.05
C VAL A 166 35.85 -23.20 -6.24
N GLU A 167 36.26 -22.00 -5.80
CA GLU A 167 37.67 -21.59 -5.86
C GLU A 167 38.58 -22.33 -4.87
N LYS A 168 38.04 -22.88 -3.78
CA LYS A 168 38.86 -23.63 -2.80
C LYS A 168 39.08 -25.10 -3.20
N GLU A 169 38.15 -25.71 -3.93
CA GLU A 169 38.33 -27.07 -4.45
C GLU A 169 39.25 -27.10 -5.69
N ALA A 170 39.31 -26.03 -6.49
CA ALA A 170 40.17 -25.97 -7.67
C ALA A 170 41.67 -25.73 -7.38
N VAL A 171 42.03 -25.35 -6.14
CA VAL A 171 43.42 -25.06 -5.75
C VAL A 171 44.08 -26.21 -4.99
N ASN A 172 43.31 -27.22 -4.56
CA ASN A 172 43.80 -28.40 -3.83
C ASN A 172 43.52 -29.74 -4.55
N GLY A 173 43.18 -29.71 -5.84
CA GLY A 173 43.03 -30.89 -6.70
C GLY A 173 44.22 -31.07 -7.63
#